data_AF-A0A7S0QV43-F1
#
_entry.id   AF-A0A7S0QV43-F1
#
_cell.length_a   1.000
_cell.length_b   1.000
_cell.length_c   1.000
_cell.angle_alpha   90.00
_cell.angle_beta   90.00
_cell.angle_gamma   90.00
#
_symmetry.space_group_name_H-M   'P 1'
#
loop_
_entity.id
_entity.type
_entity.pdbx_description
1 polymer ?
#
loop_
_entity_poly.entity_id
_entity_poly.type
_entity_poly.pdbx_seq_one_letter_code
_entity_poly.pdbx_strand_id
1 'polypeptide(L)'
;MARSSTALGFLAFCALCIHASSSTSRKLLDDDDDDDWPQPMNIPQPSSAEVPLTREYENCVIVSPILGWQISWNWRPQDGYIDMAMAKYGSVGYVSIGFQDVNHNTIIGRNDMGMADYIVANNNWIRDYYLQEDENEEPRLDAVQNVEDAVVTRADGWTVGEFRRRLDTGDNAGITRDRTITQLSKVLWASTNSGAWPKDHKGNAGSLLIDFSVASSCEVLPQNGTRWCNSADETFCLEWQLSADSASIDITMTARVTGYVSVGITDDPGRMFPADSITCSVRAGGQVVLEDQFMNSYNAPSASEPQNVELLSGSEDAGVTTCTFRRPTAASEGADRAINVAPGGLTEVIWAVHSTDDNHGALHTSRGSGQIDFTAAPTTLQPPMSPGLPIAPPMPPPAPLPPVEAAAQSWCEGSGAFCLR
;
A
#
# COMPACT_ATOMS: atom_id res chain seq x y z
N MET A 1 49.87 17.25 -70.86
CA MET A 1 51.32 17.48 -71.08
C MET A 1 51.92 17.96 -69.78
N ALA A 2 52.94 17.24 -69.27
CA ALA A 2 54.02 17.60 -68.33
C ALA A 2 53.72 18.63 -67.20
N ARG A 3 54.04 18.41 -65.92
CA ARG A 3 55.35 18.09 -65.30
C ARG A 3 55.10 17.60 -63.84
N SER A 4 55.70 16.48 -63.40
CA SER A 4 57.03 16.33 -62.72
C SER A 4 56.89 16.46 -61.18
N SER A 5 56.94 15.34 -60.42
CA SER A 5 58.11 14.74 -59.73
C SER A 5 58.44 15.46 -58.41
N THR A 6 58.74 14.87 -57.25
CA THR A 6 59.74 13.83 -56.85
C THR A 6 59.52 13.67 -55.32
N ALA A 7 59.30 12.49 -54.71
CA ALA A 7 60.18 11.34 -54.41
C ALA A 7 60.97 11.41 -53.07
N LEU A 8 60.99 10.24 -52.39
CA LEU A 8 61.93 9.72 -51.36
C LEU A 8 61.67 10.09 -49.87
N GLY A 9 61.73 9.16 -48.90
CA GLY A 9 62.10 7.74 -48.98
C GLY A 9 61.95 6.93 -47.67
N PHE A 10 61.95 5.61 -47.86
CA PHE A 10 62.47 4.49 -47.05
C PHE A 10 62.71 4.63 -45.52
N LEU A 11 62.14 3.71 -44.72
CA LEU A 11 62.87 2.58 -44.13
C LEU A 11 61.93 1.60 -43.39
N ALA A 12 62.17 0.31 -43.62
CA ALA A 12 61.46 -0.83 -43.05
C ALA A 12 62.10 -1.28 -41.72
N PHE A 13 61.33 -1.90 -40.83
CA PHE A 13 61.81 -3.00 -39.98
C PHE A 13 60.69 -3.97 -39.62
N CYS A 14 60.96 -5.26 -39.88
CA CYS A 14 60.24 -6.44 -39.44
C CYS A 14 60.10 -6.52 -37.91
N ALA A 15 58.99 -7.06 -37.39
CA ALA A 15 58.96 -8.44 -36.85
C ALA A 15 57.62 -8.78 -36.20
N LEU A 16 57.03 -9.82 -36.77
CA LEU A 16 56.15 -10.86 -36.22
C LEU A 16 56.12 -10.99 -34.68
N CYS A 17 54.92 -10.91 -34.09
CA CYS A 17 54.53 -11.70 -32.92
C CYS A 17 53.03 -12.04 -33.01
N ILE A 18 52.78 -13.33 -33.22
CA ILE A 18 51.50 -14.01 -33.05
C ILE A 18 51.18 -14.02 -31.55
N HIS A 19 49.96 -13.66 -31.14
CA HIS A 19 49.22 -14.30 -30.04
C HIS A 19 47.73 -14.00 -30.21
N ALA A 20 46.97 -15.05 -30.54
CA ALA A 20 45.54 -15.10 -30.32
C ALA A 20 45.29 -15.13 -28.81
N SER A 21 44.32 -14.35 -28.33
CA SER A 21 43.74 -14.52 -26.99
C SER A 21 42.29 -14.03 -27.02
N SER A 22 41.40 -15.01 -27.14
CA SER A 22 40.00 -14.94 -26.73
C SER A 22 39.90 -14.74 -25.22
N SER A 23 39.12 -13.77 -24.75
CA SER A 23 38.53 -13.80 -23.40
C SER A 23 37.30 -12.89 -23.38
N THR A 24 36.14 -13.48 -23.66
CA THR A 24 35.08 -13.73 -22.67
C THR A 24 34.41 -12.46 -22.15
N SER A 25 33.26 -12.15 -22.78
CA SER A 25 32.20 -11.36 -22.15
C SER A 25 31.85 -12.03 -20.82
N ARG A 26 32.19 -11.38 -19.71
CA ARG A 26 31.77 -11.82 -18.39
C ARG A 26 30.31 -11.41 -18.22
N LYS A 27 29.41 -12.38 -18.39
CA LYS A 27 28.08 -12.37 -17.79
C LYS A 27 28.26 -12.09 -16.30
N LEU A 28 27.67 -11.00 -15.81
CA LEU A 28 27.32 -10.83 -14.40
C LEU A 28 25.81 -11.08 -14.32
N LEU A 29 25.47 -12.37 -14.31
CA LEU A 29 24.21 -12.91 -13.82
C LEU A 29 24.62 -14.15 -13.03
N ASP A 30 23.91 -14.38 -11.93
CA ASP A 30 24.08 -15.43 -10.91
C ASP A 30 24.88 -14.96 -9.68
N ASP A 31 24.27 -14.05 -8.90
CA ASP A 31 24.39 -14.07 -7.43
C ASP A 31 23.01 -14.53 -6.89
N ASP A 32 22.77 -15.84 -7.01
CA ASP A 32 21.72 -16.58 -6.29
C ASP A 32 22.17 -16.79 -4.83
N ASP A 33 22.26 -15.72 -4.05
CA ASP A 33 22.44 -15.78 -2.58
C ASP A 33 21.16 -15.33 -1.86
N ASP A 34 20.03 -15.93 -2.24
CA ASP A 34 18.68 -15.62 -1.74
C ASP A 34 18.22 -16.51 -0.56
N ASP A 35 19.15 -17.14 0.17
CA ASP A 35 18.83 -18.17 1.19
C ASP A 35 19.10 -17.77 2.65
N ASP A 36 19.24 -16.49 2.98
CA ASP A 36 19.35 -16.05 4.38
C ASP A 36 18.46 -14.83 4.66
N TRP A 37 17.16 -15.01 4.45
CA TRP A 37 16.16 -14.04 4.88
C TRP A 37 15.94 -14.16 6.40
N PRO A 38 16.21 -13.11 7.19
CA PRO A 38 15.68 -13.08 8.55
C PRO A 38 14.16 -13.20 8.43
N GLN A 39 13.60 -14.22 9.09
CA GLN A 39 12.16 -14.41 9.24
C GLN A 39 11.50 -13.06 9.53
N PRO A 40 10.33 -12.73 8.93
CA PRO A 40 9.64 -11.49 9.23
C PRO A 40 9.56 -11.38 10.74
N MET A 41 10.24 -10.37 11.29
CA MET A 41 10.12 -10.08 12.71
C MET A 41 8.63 -9.93 12.96
N ASN A 42 8.12 -10.61 13.98
CA ASN A 42 6.78 -10.41 14.49
C ASN A 42 6.75 -8.98 15.07
N ILE A 43 6.71 -7.97 14.19
CA ILE A 43 6.61 -6.57 14.54
C ILE A 43 5.22 -6.49 15.16
N PRO A 44 5.12 -6.16 16.46
CA PRO A 44 3.83 -5.93 17.07
C PRO A 44 3.09 -4.94 16.18
N GLN A 45 1.89 -5.32 15.74
CA GLN A 45 0.93 -4.38 15.15
C GLN A 45 1.01 -3.10 15.97
N PRO A 46 1.08 -1.91 15.34
CA PRO A 46 1.18 -0.67 16.07
C PRO A 46 0.09 -0.74 17.14
N SER A 47 0.52 -0.74 18.41
CA SER A 47 -0.38 -0.31 19.46
C SER A 47 -0.91 1.05 19.02
N SER A 48 -2.06 1.47 19.51
CA SER A 48 -2.74 2.72 19.17
C SER A 48 -1.92 4.03 19.34
N ALA A 49 -0.59 4.00 19.36
CA ALA A 49 0.32 5.11 19.22
C ALA A 49 0.00 5.89 17.95
N GLU A 50 -0.56 7.07 18.18
CA GLU A 50 -0.77 8.09 17.15
C GLU A 50 0.54 8.41 16.45
N VAL A 51 0.46 8.70 15.15
CA VAL A 51 1.64 9.08 14.38
C VAL A 51 2.15 10.44 14.90
N PRO A 52 3.46 10.57 15.20
CA PRO A 52 4.01 11.78 15.81
C PRO A 52 4.19 12.90 14.78
N LEU A 53 3.08 13.43 14.27
CA LEU A 53 3.04 14.54 13.33
C LEU A 53 3.31 15.87 14.07
N THR A 54 4.12 16.73 13.47
CA THR A 54 4.39 18.08 13.99
C THR A 54 3.44 19.14 13.42
N ARG A 55 2.65 18.76 12.41
CA ARG A 55 1.60 19.57 11.78
C ARG A 55 0.26 18.85 11.80
N GLU A 56 -0.79 19.64 11.68
CA GLU A 56 -2.13 19.13 11.43
C GLU A 56 -2.33 18.89 9.93
N TYR A 57 -2.88 17.72 9.60
CA TYR A 57 -3.28 17.35 8.26
C TYR A 57 -4.77 17.04 8.25
N GLU A 58 -5.48 17.60 7.28
CA GLU A 58 -6.92 17.43 7.09
C GLU A 58 -7.24 16.05 6.51
N ASN A 59 -6.30 15.46 5.78
CA ASN A 59 -6.51 14.24 5.00
C ASN A 59 -5.45 13.19 5.29
N CYS A 60 -5.82 11.92 5.17
CA CYS A 60 -4.91 10.81 5.43
C CYS A 60 -5.37 9.51 4.79
N VAL A 61 -4.42 8.71 4.30
CA VAL A 61 -4.63 7.37 3.75
C VAL A 61 -3.59 6.39 4.28
N ILE A 62 -4.03 5.18 4.62
CA ILE A 62 -3.15 4.08 5.00
C ILE A 62 -2.82 3.30 3.74
N VAL A 63 -1.60 3.47 3.22
CA VAL A 63 -1.17 2.84 1.96
C VAL A 63 -0.69 1.40 2.14
N SER A 64 -0.32 1.02 3.37
CA SER A 64 -0.12 -0.38 3.74
C SER A 64 -0.28 -0.55 5.27
N PRO A 65 -1.40 -1.10 5.75
CA PRO A 65 -1.62 -1.30 7.19
C PRO A 65 -0.58 -2.22 7.84
N ILE A 66 -0.20 -3.31 7.18
CA ILE A 66 0.76 -4.29 7.73
C ILE A 66 2.15 -3.71 7.87
N LEU A 67 2.55 -2.95 6.87
CA LEU A 67 3.82 -2.26 6.93
C LEU A 67 3.72 -1.03 7.85
N GLY A 68 2.55 -0.64 8.35
CA GLY A 68 2.38 0.56 9.18
C GLY A 68 2.73 1.82 8.39
N TRP A 69 2.25 1.90 7.14
CA TRP A 69 2.48 3.00 6.23
C TRP A 69 1.24 3.87 6.10
N GLN A 70 1.44 5.18 6.26
CA GLN A 70 0.41 6.17 5.97
C GLN A 70 0.98 7.40 5.28
N ILE A 71 0.10 8.09 4.56
CA ILE A 71 0.35 9.38 3.93
C ILE A 71 -0.73 10.34 4.42
N SER A 72 -0.36 11.52 4.87
CA SER A 72 -1.27 12.59 5.29
C SER A 72 -1.01 13.83 4.44
N TRP A 73 -2.05 14.63 4.14
CA TRP A 73 -1.88 15.82 3.31
C TRP A 73 -2.87 16.96 3.60
N ASN A 74 -2.46 18.18 3.22
CA ASN A 74 -3.33 19.34 3.03
C ASN A 74 -3.22 19.80 1.58
N TRP A 75 -4.31 19.69 0.82
CA TRP A 75 -4.37 20.11 -0.58
C TRP A 75 -4.66 21.60 -0.70
N ARG A 76 -3.70 22.39 -1.21
CA ARG A 76 -3.80 23.86 -1.30
C ARG A 76 -3.58 24.38 -2.72
N PRO A 77 -4.45 24.01 -3.68
CA PRO A 77 -4.28 24.38 -5.08
C PRO A 77 -4.36 25.89 -5.32
N GLN A 78 -5.07 26.63 -4.48
CA GLN A 78 -5.16 28.10 -4.58
C GLN A 78 -3.82 28.79 -4.30
N ASP A 79 -3.01 28.18 -3.44
CA ASP A 79 -1.66 28.66 -3.12
C ASP A 79 -0.60 28.04 -4.05
N GLY A 80 -0.97 27.01 -4.82
CA GLY A 80 -0.06 26.25 -5.69
C GLY A 80 0.82 25.26 -4.92
N TYR A 81 0.36 24.77 -3.76
CA TYR A 81 1.13 23.89 -2.88
C TYR A 81 0.35 22.66 -2.39
N ILE A 82 1.10 21.67 -1.91
CA ILE A 82 0.63 20.59 -1.06
C ILE A 82 1.54 20.48 0.17
N ASP A 83 0.95 20.35 1.35
CA ASP A 83 1.67 19.92 2.56
C ASP A 83 1.48 18.42 2.72
N MET A 84 2.53 17.67 3.01
CA MET A 84 2.47 16.21 3.12
C MET A 84 3.26 15.68 4.30
N ALA A 85 2.77 14.59 4.86
CA ALA A 85 3.50 13.72 5.75
C ALA A 85 3.50 12.29 5.19
N MET A 86 4.63 11.62 5.26
CA MET A 86 4.71 10.18 5.13
C MET A 86 5.21 9.61 6.44
N ALA A 87 4.57 8.53 6.88
CA ALA A 87 4.92 7.91 8.15
C ALA A 87 4.97 6.39 7.99
N LYS A 88 6.03 5.82 8.56
CA LYS A 88 6.28 4.39 8.56
C LYS A 88 6.64 3.90 9.95
N TYR A 89 5.84 2.99 10.48
CA TYR A 89 6.14 2.29 11.71
C TYR A 89 7.22 1.22 11.51
N GLY A 90 8.12 1.09 12.47
CA GLY A 90 9.17 0.06 12.48
C GLY A 90 10.26 0.23 11.42
N SER A 91 10.25 1.29 10.62
CA SER A 91 11.38 1.57 9.71
C SER A 91 12.55 2.15 10.49
N VAL A 92 13.69 1.46 10.38
CA VAL A 92 14.99 1.95 10.86
C VAL A 92 15.82 2.59 9.73
N GLY A 93 15.39 2.43 8.47
CA GLY A 93 16.06 2.92 7.27
C GLY A 93 15.46 4.22 6.74
N TYR A 94 15.07 4.24 5.47
CA TYR A 94 14.36 5.37 4.87
C TYR A 94 12.89 5.07 4.62
N VAL A 95 12.15 6.15 4.47
CA VAL A 95 10.77 6.25 3.99
C VAL A 95 10.83 7.18 2.79
N SER A 96 10.08 6.93 1.74
CA SER A 96 10.02 7.78 0.56
C SER A 96 8.67 7.69 -0.14
N ILE A 97 8.26 8.80 -0.75
CA ILE A 97 7.13 8.86 -1.67
C ILE A 97 7.58 9.36 -3.03
N GLY A 98 6.74 9.22 -4.05
CA GLY A 98 6.98 9.72 -5.39
C GLY A 98 5.69 9.94 -6.15
N PHE A 99 5.77 10.67 -7.26
CA PHE A 99 4.61 10.98 -8.10
C PHE A 99 4.84 10.49 -9.53
N GLN A 100 3.84 9.84 -10.11
CA GLN A 100 3.90 9.31 -11.46
C GLN A 100 2.67 9.77 -12.26
N ASP A 101 2.79 9.77 -13.60
CA ASP A 101 1.64 9.96 -14.48
C ASP A 101 0.62 8.82 -14.23
N VAL A 102 -0.65 9.18 -14.14
CA VAL A 102 -1.77 8.26 -13.89
C VAL A 102 -1.91 7.20 -14.97
N ASN A 103 -1.46 7.49 -16.20
CA ASN A 103 -1.49 6.56 -17.32
C ASN A 103 -0.23 5.69 -17.42
N HIS A 104 0.69 5.83 -16.46
CA HIS A 104 1.94 5.11 -16.47
C HIS A 104 1.79 3.74 -15.76
N ASN A 105 2.09 2.65 -16.48
CA ASN A 105 1.74 1.29 -16.04
C ASN A 105 2.89 0.53 -15.38
N THR A 106 4.12 1.03 -15.39
CA THR A 106 5.27 0.39 -14.74
C THR A 106 5.48 0.92 -13.32
N ILE A 107 5.63 0.00 -12.36
CA ILE A 107 6.07 0.33 -10.99
C ILE A 107 7.45 -0.29 -10.83
N ILE A 108 8.45 0.56 -10.57
CA ILE A 108 9.83 0.22 -10.18
C ILE A 108 10.34 -1.05 -10.86
N GLY A 109 10.67 -0.92 -12.15
CA GLY A 109 11.24 -1.98 -12.96
C GLY A 109 11.11 -1.66 -14.43
N ARG A 110 12.20 -1.17 -15.02
CA ARG A 110 12.35 -0.80 -16.43
C ARG A 110 11.48 0.38 -16.88
N ASN A 111 12.18 1.49 -17.06
CA ASN A 111 11.87 2.57 -17.96
C ASN A 111 10.55 3.30 -17.72
N ASP A 112 10.64 4.45 -17.03
CA ASP A 112 9.63 5.53 -16.93
C ASP A 112 9.15 5.81 -15.50
N MET A 113 10.12 6.12 -14.63
CA MET A 113 9.82 6.90 -13.44
C MET A 113 9.95 8.38 -13.79
N GLY A 114 8.81 9.07 -13.77
CA GLY A 114 8.84 10.47 -13.38
C GLY A 114 9.54 10.61 -12.04
N MET A 115 10.28 11.69 -11.86
CA MET A 115 10.93 11.99 -10.59
C MET A 115 10.00 11.64 -9.42
N ALA A 116 10.44 10.70 -8.61
CA ALA A 116 9.97 10.62 -7.26
C ALA A 116 10.87 11.56 -6.48
N ASP A 117 10.32 12.67 -6.01
CA ASP A 117 10.93 13.46 -4.94
C ASP A 117 11.14 12.53 -3.74
N TYR A 118 12.31 11.88 -3.67
CA TYR A 118 12.61 10.94 -2.59
C TYR A 118 12.99 11.70 -1.36
N ILE A 119 11.97 12.05 -0.60
CA ILE A 119 12.21 12.56 0.73
C ILE A 119 12.67 11.41 1.63
N VAL A 120 13.97 11.09 1.57
CA VAL A 120 14.55 10.05 2.41
C VAL A 120 14.73 10.60 3.80
N ALA A 121 13.77 10.31 4.66
CA ALA A 121 13.96 10.45 6.10
C ALA A 121 14.92 9.36 6.60
N ASN A 122 16.24 9.64 6.53
CA ASN A 122 17.20 8.99 7.44
C ASN A 122 17.45 9.92 8.63
N ASN A 123 18.38 9.58 9.52
CA ASN A 123 18.57 10.22 10.83
C ASN A 123 18.54 11.77 10.90
N ASN A 124 18.58 12.56 9.81
CA ASN A 124 18.53 14.03 9.87
C ASN A 124 18.05 14.82 8.63
N TRP A 125 17.62 14.22 7.52
CA TRP A 125 17.32 15.02 6.30
C TRP A 125 16.15 14.52 5.49
N ILE A 126 15.71 15.40 4.60
CA ILE A 126 14.66 15.27 3.59
C ILE A 126 15.25 15.95 2.35
N ARG A 127 15.18 15.30 1.20
CA ARG A 127 15.77 15.81 -0.04
C ARG A 127 14.93 15.40 -1.23
N ASP A 128 15.13 16.10 -2.32
CA ASP A 128 14.52 15.82 -3.60
C ASP A 128 15.44 14.97 -4.46
N TYR A 129 14.86 13.98 -5.13
CA TYR A 129 15.56 13.05 -5.99
C TYR A 129 14.74 12.83 -7.25
N TYR A 130 15.36 12.13 -8.18
CA TYR A 130 14.67 11.59 -9.31
C TYR A 130 15.23 10.30 -9.82
N LEU A 131 14.43 9.67 -10.66
CA LEU A 131 14.81 8.49 -11.41
C LEU A 131 14.72 8.82 -12.91
N GLN A 132 15.64 8.27 -13.69
CA GLN A 132 15.69 8.46 -15.14
C GLN A 132 14.91 7.34 -15.85
N GLU A 133 14.39 7.66 -17.03
CA GLU A 133 13.40 6.86 -17.77
C GLU A 133 13.98 5.60 -18.46
N ASP A 134 15.28 5.27 -18.33
CA ASP A 134 15.89 4.25 -19.22
C ASP A 134 16.81 3.20 -18.57
N GLU A 135 17.09 3.26 -17.27
CA GLU A 135 18.00 2.29 -16.66
C GLU A 135 17.53 1.88 -15.24
N ASN A 136 17.87 0.66 -14.80
CA ASN A 136 17.74 0.20 -13.41
C ASN A 136 18.70 0.96 -12.47
N GLU A 137 18.79 2.28 -12.65
CA GLU A 137 19.72 3.14 -11.96
C GLU A 137 19.18 3.58 -10.61
N GLU A 138 20.14 3.86 -9.72
CA GLU A 138 19.89 4.42 -8.40
C GLU A 138 19.25 5.83 -8.52
N PRO A 139 18.34 6.20 -7.59
CA PRO A 139 17.79 7.55 -7.59
C PRO A 139 18.90 8.60 -7.50
N ARG A 140 18.86 9.59 -8.37
CA ARG A 140 19.84 10.68 -8.45
C ARG A 140 19.32 11.87 -7.67
N LEU A 141 20.20 12.53 -6.90
CA LEU A 141 19.83 13.75 -6.19
C LEU A 141 19.44 14.83 -7.20
N ASP A 142 18.31 15.47 -6.99
CA ASP A 142 17.91 16.60 -7.83
C ASP A 142 18.78 17.83 -7.52
N ALA A 143 19.26 18.48 -8.58
CA ALA A 143 20.06 19.69 -8.49
C ALA A 143 19.21 20.89 -8.02
N VAL A 144 17.91 20.87 -8.31
CA VAL A 144 16.91 21.74 -7.71
C VAL A 144 16.28 20.94 -6.57
N GLN A 145 15.98 21.59 -5.45
CA GLN A 145 15.32 20.92 -4.32
C GLN A 145 13.96 21.59 -4.16
N ASN A 146 12.91 20.82 -4.38
CA ASN A 146 11.56 21.36 -4.52
C ASN A 146 10.73 21.13 -3.24
N VAL A 147 11.41 20.58 -2.24
CA VAL A 147 10.94 20.35 -0.88
C VAL A 147 11.21 21.57 0.00
N GLU A 148 10.14 22.12 0.53
CA GLU A 148 10.12 23.24 1.46
C GLU A 148 9.66 22.77 2.85
N ASP A 149 10.00 23.54 3.89
CA ASP A 149 9.54 23.31 5.26
C ASP A 149 9.67 21.84 5.72
N ALA A 150 10.85 21.24 5.52
CA ALA A 150 11.04 19.83 5.80
C ALA A 150 11.32 19.53 7.28
N VAL A 151 10.66 18.50 7.84
CA VAL A 151 10.85 18.01 9.21
C VAL A 151 10.91 16.47 9.21
N VAL A 152 11.90 15.91 9.91
CA VAL A 152 11.96 14.46 10.18
C VAL A 152 11.68 14.22 11.65
N THR A 153 10.74 13.33 11.93
CA THR A 153 10.42 12.90 13.30
C THR A 153 10.66 11.40 13.44
N ARG A 154 11.42 11.01 14.47
CA ARG A 154 11.51 9.61 14.92
C ARG A 154 11.08 9.53 16.37
N ALA A 155 9.85 9.07 16.59
CA ALA A 155 9.27 8.91 17.91
C ALA A 155 8.32 7.71 17.91
N ASP A 156 8.23 7.02 19.04
CA ASP A 156 7.26 5.94 19.26
C ASP A 156 7.27 4.84 18.17
N GLY A 157 8.46 4.53 17.64
CA GLY A 157 8.64 3.52 16.59
C GLY A 157 8.33 3.99 15.18
N TRP A 158 7.88 5.23 14.99
CA TRP A 158 7.64 5.84 13.69
C TRP A 158 8.88 6.52 13.13
N THR A 159 9.07 6.43 11.81
CA THR A 159 9.84 7.39 11.03
C THR A 159 8.86 8.20 10.19
N VAL A 160 8.85 9.52 10.40
CA VAL A 160 7.96 10.47 9.74
C VAL A 160 8.78 11.51 8.99
N GLY A 161 8.43 11.77 7.74
CA GLY A 161 8.92 12.92 6.98
C GLY A 161 7.77 13.83 6.63
N GLU A 162 7.84 15.09 7.05
CA GLU A 162 6.86 16.14 6.78
C GLU A 162 7.48 17.23 5.92
N PHE A 163 6.74 17.73 4.94
CA PHE A 163 7.25 18.71 4.00
C PHE A 163 6.13 19.46 3.27
N ARG A 164 6.53 20.49 2.54
CA ARG A 164 5.71 21.22 1.59
C ARG A 164 6.34 21.11 0.21
N ARG A 165 5.53 20.97 -0.84
CA ARG A 165 6.00 20.99 -2.23
C ARG A 165 5.07 21.84 -3.09
N ARG A 166 5.62 22.55 -4.07
CA ARG A 166 4.82 23.19 -5.11
C ARG A 166 4.12 22.12 -5.96
N LEU A 167 2.90 22.42 -6.40
CA LEU A 167 2.17 21.52 -7.31
C LEU A 167 2.85 21.44 -8.67
N ASP A 168 3.30 22.58 -9.18
CA ASP A 168 4.16 22.69 -10.37
C ASP A 168 5.41 23.46 -9.98
N THR A 169 6.54 22.81 -10.16
CA THR A 169 7.88 23.28 -9.81
C THR A 169 8.55 24.03 -10.96
N GLY A 170 8.04 23.86 -12.19
CA GLY A 170 8.49 24.60 -13.37
C GLY A 170 9.83 24.14 -13.96
N ASP A 171 10.49 23.16 -13.38
CA ASP A 171 11.67 22.44 -13.89
C ASP A 171 11.31 21.25 -14.79
N ASN A 172 10.13 21.29 -15.41
CA ASN A 172 9.62 20.32 -16.38
C ASN A 172 10.47 20.18 -17.68
N ALA A 173 11.64 20.82 -17.78
CA ALA A 173 12.49 20.86 -18.97
C ALA A 173 13.83 20.13 -18.76
N GLY A 174 14.05 19.03 -19.48
CA GLY A 174 15.32 18.29 -19.49
C GLY A 174 15.22 16.87 -18.95
N ILE A 175 16.27 16.39 -18.28
CA ILE A 175 16.39 15.05 -17.65
C ILE A 175 16.03 15.04 -16.15
N THR A 176 15.75 16.20 -15.56
CA THR A 176 15.36 16.43 -14.16
C THR A 176 13.88 16.87 -14.11
N ARG A 177 12.95 16.00 -14.53
CA ARG A 177 11.55 16.39 -14.80
C ARG A 177 10.59 16.16 -13.64
N ASP A 178 10.40 17.17 -12.81
CA ASP A 178 9.50 17.02 -11.69
C ASP A 178 8.11 16.74 -12.22
N ARG A 179 7.36 15.87 -11.54
CA ARG A 179 5.97 15.66 -11.93
C ARG A 179 5.12 16.74 -11.30
N THR A 180 4.26 17.34 -12.12
CA THR A 180 3.19 18.19 -11.63
C THR A 180 2.23 17.32 -10.81
N ILE A 181 2.00 17.70 -9.56
CA ILE A 181 1.00 17.05 -8.71
C ILE A 181 -0.35 17.63 -9.11
N THR A 182 -1.23 16.78 -9.62
CA THR A 182 -2.60 17.17 -9.98
C THR A 182 -3.58 16.66 -8.93
N GLN A 183 -4.86 17.03 -9.08
CA GLN A 183 -5.93 16.55 -8.20
C GLN A 183 -5.90 15.03 -8.06
N LEU A 184 -5.86 14.30 -9.18
CA LEU A 184 -5.74 12.85 -9.18
C LEU A 184 -4.32 12.46 -9.56
N SER A 185 -3.55 11.94 -8.61
CA SER A 185 -2.15 11.60 -8.83
C SER A 185 -1.86 10.16 -8.43
N LYS A 186 -1.02 9.48 -9.20
CA LYS A 186 -0.48 8.17 -8.82
C LYS A 186 0.70 8.40 -7.89
N VAL A 187 0.56 7.98 -6.64
CA VAL A 187 1.55 8.11 -5.59
C VAL A 187 2.29 6.80 -5.42
N LEU A 188 3.61 6.84 -5.58
CA LEU A 188 4.51 5.74 -5.25
C LEU A 188 4.93 5.87 -3.78
N TRP A 189 5.13 4.76 -3.11
CA TRP A 189 5.68 4.73 -1.76
C TRP A 189 6.68 3.59 -1.63
N ALA A 190 7.74 3.81 -0.86
CA ALA A 190 8.77 2.81 -0.63
C ALA A 190 9.53 3.05 0.68
N SER A 191 9.94 1.98 1.36
CA SER A 191 10.80 2.04 2.55
C SER A 191 11.88 0.97 2.50
N THR A 192 12.83 1.09 3.40
CA THR A 192 13.72 -0.01 3.76
C THR A 192 13.83 -0.11 5.28
N ASN A 193 14.07 -1.32 5.75
CA ASN A 193 14.46 -1.59 7.14
C ASN A 193 15.99 -1.71 7.29
N SER A 194 16.75 -1.33 6.26
CA SER A 194 18.22 -1.33 6.29
C SER A 194 18.77 0.10 6.20
N GLY A 195 19.87 0.38 6.90
CA GLY A 195 20.48 1.71 6.92
C GLY A 195 21.24 2.10 5.65
N ALA A 196 21.33 1.23 4.64
CA ALA A 196 22.12 1.47 3.43
C ALA A 196 21.20 1.88 2.27
N TRP A 197 21.35 3.13 1.83
CA TRP A 197 20.75 3.67 0.61
C TRP A 197 21.80 3.66 -0.52
N PRO A 198 21.42 3.39 -1.78
CA PRO A 198 20.15 2.85 -2.28
C PRO A 198 20.22 1.31 -2.35
N LYS A 199 19.20 0.62 -1.84
CA LYS A 199 19.04 -0.83 -1.95
C LYS A 199 17.62 -1.15 -2.34
N ASP A 200 17.44 -2.31 -2.98
CA ASP A 200 16.15 -2.91 -3.29
C ASP A 200 15.19 -2.77 -2.09
N HIS A 201 13.98 -2.32 -2.38
CA HIS A 201 12.90 -2.12 -1.41
C HIS A 201 12.41 -3.45 -0.82
N LYS A 202 12.80 -4.61 -1.40
CA LYS A 202 12.52 -5.96 -0.88
C LYS A 202 11.05 -6.16 -0.52
N GLY A 203 10.15 -5.65 -1.37
CA GLY A 203 8.69 -5.73 -1.15
C GLY A 203 8.07 -4.62 -0.31
N ASN A 204 8.84 -3.70 0.28
CA ASN A 204 8.31 -2.57 1.05
C ASN A 204 7.98 -1.35 0.17
N ALA A 205 7.34 -1.58 -0.97
CA ALA A 205 6.98 -0.52 -1.93
C ALA A 205 5.69 -0.81 -2.67
N GLY A 206 4.97 0.23 -3.06
CA GLY A 206 3.73 0.13 -3.80
C GLY A 206 3.35 1.44 -4.47
N SER A 207 2.13 1.47 -5.01
CA SER A 207 1.56 2.68 -5.59
C SER A 207 0.06 2.74 -5.39
N LEU A 208 -0.49 3.92 -5.16
CA LEU A 208 -1.92 4.15 -5.03
C LEU A 208 -2.32 5.38 -5.85
N LEU A 209 -3.48 5.33 -6.51
CA LEU A 209 -4.12 6.54 -7.05
C LEU A 209 -4.80 7.29 -5.90
N ILE A 210 -4.47 8.56 -5.72
CA ILE A 210 -5.05 9.43 -4.69
C ILE A 210 -5.70 10.63 -5.37
N ASP A 211 -6.97 10.90 -5.05
CA ASP A 211 -7.58 12.20 -5.30
C ASP A 211 -7.32 13.12 -4.10
N PHE A 212 -6.36 14.02 -4.24
CA PHE A 212 -5.96 14.93 -3.17
C PHE A 212 -7.04 15.95 -2.79
N SER A 213 -8.07 16.14 -3.62
CA SER A 213 -9.15 17.10 -3.34
C SER A 213 -10.30 16.53 -2.50
N VAL A 214 -10.33 15.21 -2.30
CA VAL A 214 -11.40 14.54 -1.56
C VAL A 214 -10.99 14.38 -0.09
N ALA A 215 -11.95 14.63 0.80
CA ALA A 215 -11.76 14.43 2.23
C ALA A 215 -11.47 12.95 2.53
N SER A 216 -10.38 12.66 3.25
CA SER A 216 -10.03 11.31 3.67
C SER A 216 -9.58 11.27 5.13
N SER A 217 -9.64 10.10 5.76
CA SER A 217 -9.23 9.91 7.16
C SER A 217 -8.44 8.62 7.35
N CYS A 218 -7.45 8.65 8.23
CA CYS A 218 -6.75 7.45 8.71
C CYS A 218 -7.50 6.72 9.84
N GLU A 219 -8.78 7.05 10.07
CA GLU A 219 -9.68 6.20 10.84
C GLU A 219 -9.92 4.91 10.05
N VAL A 220 -9.20 3.85 10.43
CA VAL A 220 -9.41 2.49 9.96
C VAL A 220 -10.81 2.07 10.39
N LEU A 221 -11.71 1.86 9.43
CA LEU A 221 -12.28 0.52 9.24
C LEU A 221 -12.39 0.29 7.72
N PRO A 222 -11.31 -0.17 7.05
CA PRO A 222 -11.38 -0.51 5.64
C PRO A 222 -12.37 -1.66 5.42
N GLN A 223 -12.74 -2.36 6.49
CA GLN A 223 -13.78 -3.37 6.54
C GLN A 223 -15.03 -2.88 7.29
N ASN A 224 -16.17 -2.88 6.60
CA ASN A 224 -17.50 -2.67 7.17
C ASN A 224 -18.32 -3.95 7.03
N GLY A 225 -18.28 -4.79 8.06
CA GLY A 225 -18.92 -6.11 8.04
C GLY A 225 -18.31 -6.99 6.95
N THR A 226 -19.12 -7.36 5.95
CA THR A 226 -18.74 -8.24 4.83
C THR A 226 -18.25 -7.48 3.59
N ARG A 227 -17.82 -6.23 3.76
CA ARG A 227 -17.25 -5.39 2.69
C ARG A 227 -15.91 -4.84 3.15
N TRP A 228 -14.91 -4.86 2.28
CA TRP A 228 -13.61 -4.23 2.46
C TRP A 228 -13.26 -3.37 1.25
N CYS A 229 -12.78 -2.14 1.46
CA CYS A 229 -12.30 -1.27 0.39
C CYS A 229 -10.89 -0.78 0.68
N ASN A 230 -10.10 -0.61 -0.37
CA ASN A 230 -8.70 -0.19 -0.27
C ASN A 230 -8.52 1.27 0.19
N SER A 231 -9.57 2.08 0.11
CA SER A 231 -9.56 3.53 0.38
C SER A 231 -10.99 4.06 0.56
N ALA A 232 -11.12 5.30 1.06
CA ALA A 232 -12.41 6.01 1.14
C ALA A 232 -13.04 6.28 -0.24
N ASP A 233 -12.22 6.36 -1.29
CA ASP A 233 -12.67 6.54 -2.68
C ASP A 233 -13.22 5.26 -3.32
N GLU A 234 -13.09 4.13 -2.61
CA GLU A 234 -13.58 2.82 -3.05
C GLU A 234 -13.08 2.44 -4.44
N THR A 235 -11.81 2.73 -4.75
CA THR A 235 -11.23 2.44 -6.08
C THR A 235 -11.13 0.95 -6.36
N PHE A 236 -10.98 0.15 -5.29
CA PHE A 236 -11.07 -1.30 -5.30
C PHE A 236 -11.78 -1.76 -4.00
N CYS A 237 -12.77 -2.64 -4.16
CA CYS A 237 -13.50 -3.22 -3.04
C CYS A 237 -13.70 -4.72 -3.23
N LEU A 238 -13.77 -5.40 -2.09
CA LEU A 238 -14.19 -6.78 -1.94
C LEU A 238 -15.47 -6.83 -1.11
N GLU A 239 -16.44 -7.58 -1.57
CA GLU A 239 -17.58 -8.01 -0.76
C GLU A 239 -17.60 -9.52 -0.73
N TRP A 240 -18.04 -10.11 0.37
CA TRP A 240 -18.07 -11.56 0.45
C TRP A 240 -19.26 -12.13 1.20
N GLN A 241 -19.52 -13.40 0.93
CA GLN A 241 -20.47 -14.20 1.67
C GLN A 241 -19.85 -15.58 1.94
N LEU A 242 -19.61 -15.86 3.22
CA LEU A 242 -19.15 -17.17 3.67
C LEU A 242 -20.31 -18.17 3.66
N SER A 243 -20.07 -19.41 3.23
CA SER A 243 -21.07 -20.48 3.34
C SER A 243 -21.34 -20.81 4.82
N ALA A 244 -22.51 -21.38 5.11
CA ALA A 244 -22.93 -21.64 6.49
C ALA A 244 -22.00 -22.61 7.26
N ASP A 245 -21.28 -23.46 6.54
CA ASP A 245 -20.27 -24.39 7.05
C ASP A 245 -18.83 -23.87 6.93
N SER A 246 -18.66 -22.63 6.44
CA SER A 246 -17.38 -22.00 6.15
C SER A 246 -16.49 -22.76 5.18
N ALA A 247 -17.03 -23.69 4.39
CA ALA A 247 -16.26 -24.49 3.43
C ALA A 247 -15.98 -23.75 2.11
N SER A 248 -16.78 -22.74 1.78
CA SER A 248 -16.65 -21.95 0.56
C SER A 248 -16.99 -20.48 0.82
N ILE A 249 -16.51 -19.61 -0.05
CA ILE A 249 -16.77 -18.18 0.00
C ILE A 249 -17.13 -17.67 -1.40
N ASP A 250 -18.15 -16.83 -1.47
CA ASP A 250 -18.45 -16.02 -2.64
C ASP A 250 -17.79 -14.67 -2.45
N ILE A 251 -16.95 -14.24 -3.39
CA ILE A 251 -16.26 -12.95 -3.34
C ILE A 251 -16.66 -12.14 -4.58
N THR A 252 -17.05 -10.89 -4.35
CA THR A 252 -17.29 -9.89 -5.40
C THR A 252 -16.17 -8.87 -5.37
N MET A 253 -15.41 -8.79 -6.45
CA MET A 253 -14.43 -7.73 -6.71
C MET A 253 -15.12 -6.61 -7.48
N THR A 254 -14.92 -5.36 -7.05
CA THR A 254 -15.39 -4.16 -7.76
C THR A 254 -14.26 -3.15 -7.87
N ALA A 255 -14.01 -2.61 -9.06
CA ALA A 255 -13.07 -1.51 -9.23
C ALA A 255 -13.48 -0.54 -10.33
N ARG A 256 -13.08 0.73 -10.18
CA ARG A 256 -13.34 1.81 -11.14
C ARG A 256 -12.35 1.78 -12.31
N VAL A 257 -12.40 0.72 -13.10
CA VAL A 257 -11.55 0.48 -14.28
C VAL A 257 -12.38 -0.14 -15.42
N THR A 258 -11.80 -0.18 -16.63
CA THR A 258 -12.30 -0.97 -17.77
C THR A 258 -11.27 -2.01 -18.23
N GLY A 259 -10.42 -2.45 -17.32
CA GLY A 259 -9.48 -3.53 -17.53
C GLY A 259 -9.68 -4.61 -16.48
N TYR A 260 -8.65 -5.38 -16.20
CA TYR A 260 -8.76 -6.45 -15.21
C TYR A 260 -8.80 -5.94 -13.76
N VAL A 261 -9.42 -6.76 -12.91
CA VAL A 261 -9.39 -6.68 -11.45
C VAL A 261 -8.85 -8.01 -10.89
N SER A 262 -8.02 -7.94 -9.87
CA SER A 262 -7.37 -9.12 -9.29
C SER A 262 -7.30 -9.01 -7.77
N VAL A 263 -7.48 -10.15 -7.13
CA VAL A 263 -7.27 -10.35 -5.70
C VAL A 263 -6.33 -11.53 -5.50
N GLY A 264 -5.39 -11.42 -4.56
CA GLY A 264 -4.53 -12.51 -4.17
C GLY A 264 -4.52 -12.72 -2.67
N ILE A 265 -4.36 -13.96 -2.24
CA ILE A 265 -4.15 -14.37 -0.85
C ILE A 265 -2.68 -14.75 -0.73
N THR A 266 -2.02 -14.26 0.32
CA THR A 266 -0.59 -14.50 0.55
C THR A 266 -0.29 -14.71 2.03
N ASP A 267 0.80 -15.39 2.32
CA ASP A 267 1.38 -15.47 3.66
C ASP A 267 2.50 -14.43 3.87
N ASP A 268 2.81 -13.62 2.85
CA ASP A 268 3.90 -12.63 2.86
C ASP A 268 3.34 -11.21 2.64
N PRO A 269 2.99 -10.51 3.74
CA PRO A 269 2.25 -9.26 3.67
C PRO A 269 2.88 -8.17 2.80
N GLY A 270 2.03 -7.53 1.98
CA GLY A 270 2.45 -6.45 1.09
C GLY A 270 3.28 -6.87 -0.13
N ARG A 271 3.55 -8.17 -0.33
CA ARG A 271 4.29 -8.67 -1.50
C ARG A 271 3.35 -9.28 -2.55
N MET A 272 3.69 -9.09 -3.82
CA MET A 272 2.96 -9.69 -4.94
C MET A 272 3.08 -11.22 -4.95
N PHE A 273 4.20 -11.78 -4.49
CA PHE A 273 4.44 -13.22 -4.46
C PHE A 273 5.16 -13.62 -3.17
N PRO A 274 5.01 -14.87 -2.71
CA PRO A 274 4.15 -15.91 -3.28
C PRO A 274 2.67 -15.64 -3.00
N ALA A 275 1.78 -15.81 -3.99
CA ALA A 275 0.36 -15.55 -3.80
C ALA A 275 -0.52 -16.42 -4.69
N ASP A 276 -1.65 -16.85 -4.13
CA ASP A 276 -2.79 -17.49 -4.82
C ASP A 276 -3.74 -16.38 -5.26
N SER A 277 -3.92 -16.20 -6.57
CA SER A 277 -4.57 -15.04 -7.17
C SER A 277 -5.69 -15.41 -8.11
N ILE A 278 -6.75 -14.62 -8.05
CA ILE A 278 -7.92 -14.74 -8.90
C ILE A 278 -8.02 -13.43 -9.68
N THR A 279 -7.92 -13.52 -11.01
CA THR A 279 -7.95 -12.36 -11.91
C THR A 279 -9.17 -12.43 -12.82
N CYS A 280 -9.88 -11.31 -12.96
CA CYS A 280 -11.09 -11.21 -13.76
C CYS A 280 -11.08 -9.99 -14.68
N SER A 281 -11.58 -10.14 -15.91
CA SER A 281 -11.81 -9.07 -16.88
C SER A 281 -13.12 -9.26 -17.62
N VAL A 282 -13.65 -8.18 -18.22
CA VAL A 282 -14.83 -8.23 -19.10
C VAL A 282 -14.46 -7.73 -20.48
N ARG A 283 -14.23 -8.68 -21.39
CA ARG A 283 -13.78 -8.40 -22.74
C ARG A 283 -14.88 -7.81 -23.61
N ALA A 284 -14.46 -7.27 -24.76
CA ALA A 284 -15.35 -6.81 -25.82
C ALA A 284 -16.48 -7.81 -26.12
N GLY A 285 -17.73 -7.32 -26.08
CA GLY A 285 -18.92 -8.16 -26.23
C GLY A 285 -19.48 -8.70 -24.92
N GLY A 286 -18.93 -8.30 -23.76
CA GLY A 286 -19.41 -8.70 -22.43
C GLY A 286 -18.94 -10.10 -22.00
N GLN A 287 -17.88 -10.62 -22.64
CA GLN A 287 -17.33 -11.92 -22.26
C GLN A 287 -16.50 -11.79 -20.98
N VAL A 288 -16.99 -12.37 -19.90
CA VAL A 288 -16.25 -12.42 -18.63
C VAL A 288 -15.20 -13.53 -18.69
N VAL A 289 -13.97 -13.20 -18.30
CA VAL A 289 -12.87 -14.15 -18.16
C VAL A 289 -12.40 -14.11 -16.71
N LEU A 290 -12.38 -15.28 -16.08
CA LEU A 290 -11.89 -15.50 -14.72
C LEU A 290 -10.79 -16.55 -14.78
N GLU A 291 -9.64 -16.28 -14.17
CA GLU A 291 -8.53 -17.22 -14.09
C GLU A 291 -8.08 -17.34 -12.64
N ASP A 292 -7.94 -18.58 -12.18
CA ASP A 292 -7.22 -18.94 -10.96
C ASP A 292 -5.73 -19.12 -11.31
N GLN A 293 -4.89 -18.41 -10.59
CA GLN A 293 -3.50 -18.18 -10.96
C GLN A 293 -2.61 -18.20 -9.72
N PHE A 294 -1.38 -18.63 -9.90
CA PHE A 294 -0.34 -18.54 -8.89
C PHE A 294 0.79 -17.62 -9.32
N MET A 295 1.26 -16.81 -8.37
CA MET A 295 2.42 -15.96 -8.52
C MET A 295 3.56 -16.52 -7.66
N ASN A 296 4.67 -16.90 -8.31
CA ASN A 296 5.89 -17.38 -7.65
C ASN A 296 7.09 -16.41 -7.80
N SER A 297 6.88 -15.32 -8.54
CA SER A 297 7.87 -14.29 -8.85
C SER A 297 7.13 -13.01 -9.26
N TYR A 298 7.86 -11.93 -9.56
CA TYR A 298 7.29 -10.69 -10.10
C TYR A 298 6.96 -10.76 -11.62
N ASN A 299 6.92 -11.97 -12.20
CA ASN A 299 6.48 -12.16 -13.58
C ASN A 299 4.96 -12.25 -13.67
N ALA A 300 4.44 -12.31 -14.90
CA ALA A 300 3.02 -12.56 -15.14
C ALA A 300 2.54 -13.83 -14.38
N PRO A 301 1.35 -13.80 -13.76
CA PRO A 301 0.81 -14.96 -13.06
C PRO A 301 0.72 -16.19 -13.98
N SER A 302 1.01 -17.36 -13.44
CA SER A 302 0.82 -18.63 -14.14
C SER A 302 -0.50 -19.27 -13.72
N ALA A 303 -1.20 -19.94 -14.63
CA ALA A 303 -2.40 -20.70 -14.26
C ALA A 303 -2.08 -21.69 -13.12
N SER A 304 -2.92 -21.73 -12.10
CA SER A 304 -2.89 -22.76 -11.07
C SER A 304 -3.63 -24.01 -11.58
N GLU A 305 -3.16 -25.19 -11.18
CA GLU A 305 -3.88 -26.44 -11.42
C GLU A 305 -3.90 -27.23 -10.10
N PRO A 306 -5.07 -27.69 -9.64
CA PRO A 306 -6.39 -27.56 -10.27
C PRO A 306 -7.00 -26.15 -10.15
N GLN A 307 -7.74 -25.70 -11.17
CA GLN A 307 -8.60 -24.51 -11.06
C GLN A 307 -9.71 -24.77 -10.03
N ASN A 308 -9.72 -24.01 -8.92
CA ASN A 308 -10.65 -24.21 -7.81
C ASN A 308 -11.70 -23.08 -7.67
N VAL A 309 -11.84 -22.24 -8.70
CA VAL A 309 -12.77 -21.11 -8.74
C VAL A 309 -13.96 -21.35 -9.67
N GLU A 310 -15.14 -20.89 -9.25
CA GLU A 310 -16.37 -20.89 -10.05
C GLU A 310 -16.79 -19.45 -10.32
N LEU A 311 -16.89 -19.06 -11.59
CA LEU A 311 -17.43 -17.75 -11.98
C LEU A 311 -18.95 -17.73 -11.74
N LEU A 312 -19.42 -16.80 -10.91
CA LEU A 312 -20.86 -16.61 -10.64
C LEU A 312 -21.45 -15.48 -11.49
N SER A 313 -20.75 -14.37 -11.63
CA SER A 313 -21.15 -13.25 -12.51
C SER A 313 -19.98 -12.32 -12.84
N GLY A 314 -20.12 -11.52 -13.89
CA GLY A 314 -19.24 -10.40 -14.16
C GLY A 314 -19.85 -9.40 -15.12
N SER A 315 -19.49 -8.14 -14.97
CA SER A 315 -20.00 -7.03 -15.78
C SER A 315 -19.01 -5.87 -15.80
N GLU A 316 -19.00 -5.14 -16.89
CA GLU A 316 -18.39 -3.82 -16.98
C GLU A 316 -19.47 -2.84 -17.41
N ASP A 317 -19.73 -1.84 -16.57
CA ASP A 317 -20.68 -0.76 -16.86
C ASP A 317 -20.18 0.55 -16.27
N ALA A 318 -20.40 1.65 -17.01
CA ALA A 318 -20.03 3.00 -16.59
C ALA A 318 -18.58 3.17 -16.06
N GLY A 319 -17.61 2.43 -16.60
CA GLY A 319 -16.21 2.49 -16.17
C GLY A 319 -15.92 1.73 -14.88
N VAL A 320 -16.77 0.76 -14.52
CA VAL A 320 -16.62 -0.10 -13.35
C VAL A 320 -16.66 -1.57 -13.77
N THR A 321 -15.58 -2.29 -13.48
CA THR A 321 -15.51 -3.76 -13.62
C THR A 321 -15.93 -4.41 -12.31
N THR A 322 -16.88 -5.34 -12.38
CA THR A 322 -17.38 -6.13 -11.26
C THR A 322 -17.33 -7.61 -11.60
N CYS A 323 -16.85 -8.45 -10.67
CA CYS A 323 -16.76 -9.88 -10.88
C CYS A 323 -17.02 -10.64 -9.58
N THR A 324 -17.95 -11.59 -9.62
CA THR A 324 -18.30 -12.44 -8.49
C THR A 324 -17.88 -13.87 -8.79
N PHE A 325 -17.12 -14.48 -7.89
CA PHE A 325 -16.70 -15.86 -7.99
C PHE A 325 -16.86 -16.59 -6.66
N ARG A 326 -16.88 -17.92 -6.70
CA ARG A 326 -16.86 -18.80 -5.54
C ARG A 326 -15.56 -19.59 -5.50
N ARG A 327 -14.97 -19.75 -4.31
CA ARG A 327 -13.85 -20.67 -4.09
C ARG A 327 -13.94 -21.40 -2.73
N PRO A 328 -13.28 -22.56 -2.57
CA PRO A 328 -13.05 -23.17 -1.27
C PRO A 328 -12.30 -22.22 -0.33
N THR A 329 -12.57 -22.32 0.97
CA THR A 329 -11.82 -21.55 1.99
C THR A 329 -10.52 -22.26 2.39
N ALA A 330 -10.51 -23.59 2.36
CA ALA A 330 -9.30 -24.38 2.54
C ALA A 330 -8.47 -24.38 1.25
N ALA A 331 -7.13 -24.36 1.39
CA ALA A 331 -6.23 -24.62 0.26
C ALA A 331 -6.47 -26.04 -0.26
N SER A 332 -6.68 -26.18 -1.57
CA SER A 332 -7.03 -27.47 -2.16
C SER A 332 -5.84 -28.32 -2.57
N GLU A 333 -4.68 -27.73 -2.89
CA GLU A 333 -3.33 -28.32 -2.93
C GLU A 333 -2.31 -27.34 -3.55
N GLY A 334 -1.01 -27.62 -3.44
CA GLY A 334 0.02 -26.91 -4.22
C GLY A 334 0.23 -25.43 -3.84
N ALA A 335 -0.19 -24.55 -4.74
CA ALA A 335 0.04 -23.10 -4.70
C ALA A 335 -1.05 -22.31 -3.95
N ASP A 336 -2.18 -22.97 -3.68
CA ASP A 336 -3.36 -22.37 -3.06
C ASP A 336 -3.08 -21.88 -1.64
N ARG A 337 -3.74 -20.79 -1.26
CA ARG A 337 -3.68 -20.25 0.10
C ARG A 337 -5.05 -20.32 0.77
N ALA A 338 -5.03 -20.71 2.04
CA ALA A 338 -6.25 -20.83 2.84
C ALA A 338 -6.74 -19.45 3.28
N ILE A 339 -8.06 -19.26 3.29
CA ILE A 339 -8.70 -18.13 3.95
C ILE A 339 -8.84 -18.47 5.43
N ASN A 340 -8.45 -17.53 6.29
CA ASN A 340 -8.64 -17.67 7.72
C ASN A 340 -10.13 -17.53 8.06
N VAL A 341 -10.75 -18.64 8.42
CA VAL A 341 -12.16 -18.72 8.85
C VAL A 341 -12.31 -18.87 10.36
N ALA A 342 -11.23 -18.66 11.13
CA ALA A 342 -11.33 -18.54 12.58
C ALA A 342 -11.96 -17.18 12.94
N PRO A 343 -12.87 -17.11 13.93
CA PRO A 343 -13.48 -15.84 14.34
C PRO A 343 -12.43 -14.79 14.72
N GLY A 344 -12.48 -13.61 14.09
CA GLY A 344 -11.48 -12.54 14.28
C GLY A 344 -10.14 -12.82 13.60
N GLY A 345 -10.04 -13.90 12.83
CA GLY A 345 -8.85 -14.30 12.10
C GLY A 345 -8.67 -13.47 10.84
N LEU A 346 -7.50 -12.83 10.72
CA LEU A 346 -7.16 -12.03 9.55
C LEU A 346 -6.58 -12.90 8.44
N THR A 347 -6.99 -12.61 7.21
CA THR A 347 -6.38 -13.10 5.97
C THR A 347 -5.69 -11.94 5.29
N GLU A 348 -4.43 -12.15 4.90
CA GLU A 348 -3.67 -11.17 4.14
C GLU A 348 -4.07 -11.24 2.66
N VAL A 349 -4.48 -10.09 2.13
CA VAL A 349 -4.98 -9.94 0.78
C VAL A 349 -4.16 -8.88 0.05
N ILE A 350 -3.74 -9.21 -1.16
CA ILE A 350 -3.23 -8.26 -2.14
C ILE A 350 -4.29 -8.01 -3.19
N TRP A 351 -4.27 -6.83 -3.79
CA TRP A 351 -5.15 -6.49 -4.90
C TRP A 351 -4.37 -5.80 -5.99
N ALA A 352 -4.85 -5.94 -7.22
CA ALA A 352 -4.28 -5.28 -8.38
C ALA A 352 -5.38 -5.00 -9.40
N VAL A 353 -5.24 -3.89 -10.12
CA VAL A 353 -6.14 -3.52 -11.22
C VAL A 353 -5.33 -2.99 -12.39
N HIS A 354 -5.83 -3.20 -13.59
CA HIS A 354 -5.37 -2.47 -14.75
C HIS A 354 -6.47 -1.52 -15.23
N SER A 355 -6.12 -0.27 -15.50
CA SER A 355 -7.09 0.77 -15.87
C SER A 355 -7.89 0.42 -17.14
N THR A 356 -7.24 -0.13 -18.17
CA THR A 356 -7.87 -0.34 -19.49
C THR A 356 -7.50 -1.64 -20.24
N ASP A 357 -6.65 -2.52 -19.71
CA ASP A 357 -6.20 -3.73 -20.41
C ASP A 357 -6.81 -4.97 -19.75
N ASP A 358 -7.42 -5.82 -20.56
CA ASP A 358 -8.04 -7.08 -20.16
C ASP A 358 -7.05 -8.26 -20.12
N ASN A 359 -5.81 -8.05 -20.58
CA ASN A 359 -4.79 -9.07 -20.54
C ASN A 359 -4.28 -9.26 -19.11
N HIS A 360 -4.57 -10.42 -18.51
CA HIS A 360 -4.15 -10.76 -17.15
C HIS A 360 -2.62 -10.87 -16.98
N GLY A 361 -1.86 -10.95 -18.08
CA GLY A 361 -0.40 -10.87 -18.07
C GLY A 361 0.16 -9.44 -18.15
N ALA A 362 -0.68 -8.42 -18.34
CA ALA A 362 -0.25 -7.03 -18.35
C ALA A 362 0.05 -6.54 -16.93
N LEU A 363 1.06 -5.67 -16.80
CA LEU A 363 1.41 -5.05 -15.52
C LEU A 363 0.26 -4.17 -15.03
N HIS A 364 -0.18 -4.39 -13.79
CA HIS A 364 -1.25 -3.60 -13.16
C HIS A 364 -0.91 -2.10 -13.14
N THR A 365 -1.93 -1.24 -13.22
CA THR A 365 -1.75 0.20 -13.11
C THR A 365 -1.84 0.69 -11.66
N SER A 366 -2.54 -0.07 -10.81
CA SER A 366 -2.62 0.18 -9.36
C SER A 366 -2.69 -1.15 -8.62
N ARG A 367 -2.15 -1.17 -7.40
CA ARG A 367 -2.10 -2.36 -6.54
C ARG A 367 -2.00 -1.98 -5.07
N GLY A 368 -2.21 -2.93 -4.17
CA GLY A 368 -1.95 -2.74 -2.76
C GLY A 368 -2.20 -4.01 -1.98
N SER A 369 -2.26 -3.87 -0.65
CA SER A 369 -2.60 -4.97 0.24
C SER A 369 -3.47 -4.51 1.41
N GLY A 370 -4.05 -5.46 2.11
CA GLY A 370 -4.86 -5.26 3.30
C GLY A 370 -5.12 -6.56 4.03
N GLN A 371 -5.68 -6.45 5.24
CA GLN A 371 -6.08 -7.59 6.04
C GLN A 371 -7.59 -7.59 6.21
N ILE A 372 -8.18 -8.76 6.00
CA ILE A 372 -9.64 -8.96 6.02
C ILE A 372 -9.99 -10.06 7.01
N ASP A 373 -10.93 -9.78 7.91
CA ASP A 373 -11.63 -10.80 8.67
C ASP A 373 -12.83 -11.29 7.87
N PHE A 374 -12.67 -12.37 7.12
CA PHE A 374 -13.76 -12.93 6.31
C PHE A 374 -14.92 -13.50 7.15
N THR A 375 -14.78 -13.60 8.48
CA THR A 375 -15.82 -14.06 9.39
C THR A 375 -16.68 -12.93 9.97
N ALA A 376 -16.36 -11.67 9.68
CA ALA A 376 -17.10 -10.54 10.19
C ALA A 376 -18.57 -10.57 9.73
N ALA A 377 -19.48 -10.34 10.67
CA ALA A 377 -20.91 -10.29 10.39
C ALA A 377 -21.26 -9.00 9.62
N PRO A 378 -22.31 -9.02 8.77
CA PRO A 378 -22.82 -7.81 8.16
C PRO A 378 -23.15 -6.78 9.24
N THR A 379 -22.57 -5.58 9.14
CA THR A 379 -22.94 -4.49 10.04
C THR A 379 -24.37 -4.10 9.69
N THR A 380 -25.33 -4.42 10.55
CA THR A 380 -26.60 -3.69 10.51
C THR A 380 -26.24 -2.25 10.80
N LEU A 381 -26.36 -1.35 9.82
CA LEU A 381 -26.21 0.09 10.03
C LEU A 381 -27.01 0.43 11.30
N GLN A 382 -26.32 0.69 12.42
CA GLN A 382 -27.00 1.35 13.52
C GLN A 382 -27.48 2.67 12.92
N PRO A 383 -28.77 3.02 13.06
CA PRO A 383 -29.22 4.35 12.66
C PRO A 383 -28.27 5.36 13.33
N PRO A 384 -27.90 6.45 12.62
CA PRO A 384 -27.00 7.45 13.17
C PRO A 384 -27.47 7.76 14.57
N MET A 385 -26.56 7.67 15.55
CA MET A 385 -26.87 7.98 16.94
C MET A 385 -27.64 9.29 16.93
N SER A 386 -28.93 9.21 17.26
CA SER A 386 -29.77 10.39 17.41
C SER A 386 -29.01 11.32 18.37
N PRO A 387 -28.81 12.61 18.04
CA PRO A 387 -28.03 13.53 18.87
C PRO A 387 -28.44 13.32 20.32
N GLY A 388 -27.51 12.81 21.12
CA GLY A 388 -27.80 12.34 22.46
C GLY A 388 -28.58 13.43 23.19
N LEU A 389 -29.72 13.04 23.78
CA LEU A 389 -30.39 13.89 24.76
C LEU A 389 -29.31 14.40 25.73
N PRO A 390 -29.29 15.70 26.05
CA PRO A 390 -28.24 16.28 26.86
C PRO A 390 -28.08 15.45 28.13
N ILE A 391 -26.85 14.97 28.35
CA ILE A 391 -26.47 14.26 29.57
C ILE A 391 -26.89 15.16 30.72
N ALA A 392 -27.82 14.68 31.55
CA ALA A 392 -28.23 15.40 32.75
C ALA A 392 -26.97 15.72 33.56
N PRO A 393 -26.81 16.96 34.05
CA PRO A 393 -25.64 17.33 34.82
C PRO A 393 -25.44 16.34 35.97
N PRO A 394 -24.18 16.00 36.30
CA PRO A 394 -23.88 15.07 37.38
C PRO A 394 -24.61 15.53 38.64
N MET A 395 -25.34 14.60 39.28
CA MET A 395 -25.99 14.89 40.55
C MET A 395 -24.94 15.40 41.54
N PRO A 396 -25.25 16.44 42.34
CA PRO A 396 -24.35 16.86 43.39
C PRO A 396 -24.07 15.69 44.34
N PRO A 397 -22.83 15.58 44.86
CA PRO A 397 -22.48 14.52 45.79
C PRO A 397 -23.46 14.52 46.98
N PRO A 398 -23.86 13.34 47.48
CA PRO A 398 -24.74 13.25 48.63
C PRO A 398 -24.12 14.00 49.81
N ALA A 399 -24.94 14.78 50.51
CA ALA A 399 -24.52 15.54 51.68
C ALA A 399 -23.84 14.60 52.71
N PRO A 400 -22.79 15.06 53.42
CA PRO A 400 -22.11 14.25 54.42
C PRO A 400 -23.12 13.75 55.47
N LEU A 401 -23.10 12.44 55.73
CA LEU A 401 -23.87 11.88 56.83
C LEU A 401 -23.40 12.52 58.14
N PRO A 402 -24.32 12.93 59.04
CA PRO A 402 -23.93 13.48 60.32
C PRO A 402 -23.11 12.46 61.13
N PRO A 403 -22.17 12.93 61.98
CA PRO A 403 -21.32 12.04 62.77
C PRO A 403 -22.16 11.11 63.64
N VAL A 404 -21.78 9.83 63.63
CA VAL A 404 -22.34 8.81 64.53
C VAL A 404 -21.81 9.08 65.93
N GLU A 405 -22.53 9.90 66.70
CA GLU A 405 -22.35 9.95 68.15
C GLU A 405 -23.20 8.86 68.81
N ALA A 406 -22.52 8.03 69.58
CA ALA A 406 -23.12 7.01 70.42
C ALA A 406 -24.00 7.66 71.49
N ALA A 407 -25.32 7.56 71.30
CA ALA A 407 -26.28 7.70 72.39
C ALA A 407 -27.20 6.48 72.38
N ALA A 408 -26.87 5.54 73.25
CA ALA A 408 -27.82 4.55 73.73
C ALA A 408 -28.97 5.29 74.43
N GLN A 409 -30.20 5.09 73.97
CA GLN A 409 -31.38 5.08 74.84
C GLN A 409 -32.55 4.42 74.11
N SER A 410 -33.23 3.55 74.87
CA SER A 410 -34.61 3.05 74.82
C SER A 410 -35.52 3.69 73.76
N TRP A 411 -36.49 3.00 73.16
CA TRP A 411 -37.71 2.55 73.82
C TRP A 411 -38.39 1.48 72.95
N CYS A 412 -38.57 0.28 73.51
CA CYS A 412 -39.66 -0.61 73.14
C CYS A 412 -40.83 -0.30 74.05
N GLU A 413 -41.84 0.42 73.56
CA GLU A 413 -43.18 0.40 74.14
C GLU A 413 -44.20 0.51 73.01
N GLY A 414 -45.24 -0.32 73.07
CA GLY A 414 -46.44 -0.14 72.25
C GLY A 414 -46.87 -1.34 71.41
N SER A 415 -47.26 -2.42 72.09
CA SER A 415 -48.39 -3.28 71.71
C SER A 415 -48.44 -3.86 70.29
N GLY A 416 -48.11 -5.16 70.19
CA GLY A 416 -48.87 -6.05 69.32
C GLY A 416 -48.07 -6.93 68.36
N ALA A 417 -47.58 -8.05 68.88
CA ALA A 417 -47.56 -9.35 68.21
C ALA A 417 -46.50 -9.64 67.10
N PHE A 418 -45.65 -10.61 67.47
CA PHE A 418 -44.91 -11.58 66.63
C PHE A 418 -43.64 -11.13 65.87
N CYS A 419 -42.51 -11.14 66.60
CA CYS A 419 -41.24 -11.60 66.05
C CYS A 419 -41.11 -13.11 66.32
N LEU A 420 -41.08 -13.93 65.26
CA LEU A 420 -40.60 -15.32 65.33
C LEU A 420 -39.32 -15.45 64.50
N ARG A 421 -38.47 -16.35 64.99
CA ARG A 421 -37.04 -16.54 64.70
C ARG A 421 -36.71 -16.92 63.26
#